data_AF-A0A1E9C3V5-F1
#
_entry.id   AF-A0A1E9C3V5-F1
#
_cell.length_a   1.000
_cell.length_b   1.000
_cell.length_c   1.000
_cell.angle_alpha   90.00
_cell.angle_beta   90.00
_cell.angle_gamma   90.00
#
_symmetry.space_group_name_H-M   'P 1'
#
loop_
_entity.id
_entity.type
_entity.pdbx_description
1 polymer ?
#
loop_
_entity_poly.entity_id
_entity_poly.type
_entity_poly.pdbx_seq_one_letter_code
_entity_poly.pdbx_strand_id
1 'polypeptide(L)' 'MMKQIKNAHYEGERPLFASHGLYLEEVTIHAGESALKECSDIEAVNCRFEGKYPFWYNES' A
#
# COMPACT_ATOMS: atom_id res chain seq x y z
N MET A 1 -1.94 -4.66 -16.72
CA MET A 1 -2.74 -3.43 -16.50
C MET A 1 -2.89 -3.28 -14.99
N MET A 2 -2.53 -2.14 -14.43
CA MET A 2 -2.59 -1.92 -12.98
C MET A 2 -4.03 -1.76 -12.49
N LYS A 3 -4.33 -2.28 -11.29
CA LYS A 3 -5.58 -2.10 -10.59
C LYS A 3 -5.54 -0.79 -9.82
N GLN A 4 -6.51 0.09 -10.07
CA GLN A 4 -6.61 1.37 -9.38
C GLN A 4 -7.37 1.23 -8.05
N ILE A 5 -6.83 1.86 -7.00
CA ILE A 5 -7.47 2.07 -5.70
C ILE A 5 -7.38 3.57 -5.42
N LYS A 6 -8.54 4.22 -5.24
CA LYS A 6 -8.62 5.67 -5.05
C LYS A 6 -9.49 6.04 -3.86
N ASN A 7 -9.11 7.10 -3.13
CA ASN A 7 -9.89 7.66 -2.01
C ASN A 7 -10.26 6.61 -0.95
N ALA A 8 -9.31 5.74 -0.62
CA ALA A 8 -9.52 4.60 0.26
C ALA A 8 -8.75 4.75 1.58
N HIS A 9 -9.28 4.12 2.62
CA HIS A 9 -8.68 4.07 3.94
C HIS A 9 -8.47 2.61 4.36
N TYR A 10 -7.29 2.31 4.88
CA TYR A 10 -6.93 0.99 5.39
C TYR A 10 -6.35 1.12 6.81
N GLU A 11 -6.55 0.11 7.64
CA GLU A 11 -6.00 0.03 9.00
C GLU A 11 -5.58 -1.40 9.34
N GLY A 12 -4.79 -1.57 10.40
CA GLY A 12 -4.36 -2.89 10.88
C GLY A 12 -3.08 -3.41 10.21
N GLU A 13 -2.78 -4.69 10.45
CA GLU A 13 -1.56 -5.33 9.93
C GLU A 13 -1.71 -5.72 8.45
N ARG A 14 -0.75 -5.29 7.64
CA ARG A 14 -0.56 -5.69 6.23
C ARG A 14 -1.81 -5.62 5.33
N PRO A 15 -2.53 -4.47 5.28
CA PRO A 15 -3.77 -4.32 4.50
C PRO A 15 -3.66 -4.62 3.00
N LEU A 16 -2.47 -4.48 2.40
CA LEU A 16 -2.24 -4.73 0.97
C LEU A 16 -1.18 -5.82 0.75
N PHE A 17 -1.04 -6.76 1.69
CA PHE A 17 -0.07 -7.86 1.60
C PHE A 17 -0.14 -8.62 0.27
N ALA A 18 1.02 -9.00 -0.27
CA ALA A 18 1.16 -9.82 -1.48
C ALA A 18 0.34 -9.32 -2.67
N SER A 19 0.13 -7.99 -2.75
CA SER A 19 -0.59 -7.36 -3.85
C SER A 19 0.38 -6.93 -4.94
N HIS A 20 -0.06 -7.05 -6.19
CA HIS A 20 0.79 -6.78 -7.35
C HIS A 20 0.03 -5.92 -8.35
N GLY A 21 0.73 -4.97 -8.99
CA GLY A 21 0.15 -4.12 -10.03
C GLY A 21 -0.92 -3.18 -9.50
N LEU A 22 -0.63 -2.40 -8.46
CA LEU A 22 -1.56 -1.43 -7.88
C LEU A 22 -1.18 0.00 -8.24
N TYR A 23 -2.17 0.80 -8.59
CA TYR A 23 -2.08 2.26 -8.62
C TYR A 23 -2.93 2.81 -7.47
N LEU A 24 -2.26 3.31 -6.43
CA LEU A 24 -2.86 3.92 -5.23
C LEU A 24 -2.90 5.44 -5.41
N GLU A 25 -4.07 6.03 -5.29
CA GLU A 25 -4.26 7.47 -5.43
C GLU A 25 -5.12 8.00 -4.27
N GLU A 26 -4.62 9.00 -3.52
CA GLU A 26 -5.37 9.57 -2.38
C GLU A 26 -5.74 8.49 -1.34
N VAL A 27 -4.87 7.49 -1.15
CA VAL A 27 -5.08 6.39 -0.19
C VAL A 27 -4.39 6.72 1.14
N THR A 28 -5.10 6.54 2.25
CA THR A 28 -4.52 6.62 3.60
C THR A 28 -4.45 5.24 4.23
N ILE A 29 -3.26 4.82 4.63
CA ILE A 29 -3.06 3.63 5.45
C ILE A 29 -2.71 4.06 6.87
N HIS A 30 -3.63 3.81 7.79
CA HIS A 30 -3.56 4.17 9.20
C HIS A 30 -2.55 3.29 9.97
N ALA A 31 -2.51 3.44 11.30
CA ALA A 31 -1.59 2.73 12.17
C ALA A 31 -1.66 1.19 11.97
N GLY A 32 -0.49 0.57 11.99
CA GLY A 32 -0.29 -0.83 11.67
C GLY A 32 1.17 -1.11 11.32
N GLU A 33 1.44 -2.28 10.74
CA GLU A 33 2.78 -2.67 10.29
C GLU A 33 2.73 -3.26 8.89
N SER A 34 3.77 -2.97 8.09
CA SER A 34 4.06 -3.69 6.84
C SER A 34 2.92 -3.60 5.81
N ALA A 35 2.43 -2.39 5.56
CA ALA A 35 1.21 -2.18 4.77
C ALA A 35 1.26 -2.79 3.37
N LEU A 36 2.35 -2.53 2.66
CA LEU A 36 2.70 -3.11 1.36
C LEU A 36 3.90 -4.02 1.58
N LYS A 37 3.63 -5.27 1.96
CA LYS A 37 4.66 -6.30 2.14
C LYS A 37 4.57 -7.36 1.06
N GLU A 38 5.72 -7.76 0.52
CA GLU A 38 5.82 -8.72 -0.59
C GLU A 38 5.01 -8.25 -1.81
N CYS A 39 5.07 -6.96 -2.11
CA CYS A 39 4.36 -6.35 -3.23
C CYS A 39 5.31 -6.05 -4.40
N SER A 40 4.77 -6.03 -5.62
CA SER A 40 5.47 -5.58 -6.84
C SER A 40 4.58 -4.67 -7.67
N ASP A 41 5.20 -3.87 -8.55
CA ASP A 41 4.48 -2.99 -9.48
C ASP A 41 3.45 -2.08 -8.77
N ILE A 42 3.90 -1.39 -7.71
CA ILE A 42 3.07 -0.48 -6.92
C ILE A 42 3.43 0.96 -7.24
N GLU A 43 2.46 1.72 -7.73
CA GLU A 43 2.54 3.17 -7.83
C GLU A 43 1.66 3.79 -6.73
N ALA A 44 2.24 4.67 -5.91
CA ALA A 44 1.51 5.36 -4.86
C ALA A 44 1.64 6.88 -5.02
N VAL A 45 0.52 7.53 -5.32
CA VAL A 45 0.43 8.97 -5.59
C VAL A 45 -0.49 9.62 -4.55
N ASN A 46 -0.02 10.71 -3.93
CA ASN A 46 -0.75 11.43 -2.89
C ASN A 46 -1.27 10.52 -1.74
N CYS A 47 -0.52 9.46 -1.44
CA CYS A 47 -0.87 8.52 -0.38
C CYS A 47 -0.25 8.92 0.96
N ARG A 48 -0.90 8.56 2.06
CA ARG A 48 -0.42 8.77 3.42
C ARG A 48 -0.27 7.43 4.13
N PHE A 49 0.87 7.21 4.78
CA PHE A 49 1.13 6.01 5.57
C PHE A 49 1.48 6.41 7.00
N GLU A 50 0.72 5.90 7.97
CA GLU A 50 0.85 6.24 9.39
C GLU A 50 1.43 5.07 10.23
N GLY A 51 1.50 3.88 9.64
CA GLY A 51 2.07 2.68 10.25
C GLY A 51 3.59 2.56 10.10
N LYS A 52 4.16 1.52 10.71
CA LYS A 52 5.58 1.17 10.58
C LYS A 52 5.81 0.39 9.30
N TYR A 53 6.97 0.62 8.67
CA TYR A 53 7.42 -0.12 7.49
C TYR A 53 6.36 -0.16 6.37
N PRO A 54 5.90 1.00 5.85
CA PRO A 54 4.83 1.02 4.87
C PRO A 54 5.10 0.19 3.62
N PHE A 55 6.36 0.06 3.23
CA PHE A 55 6.84 -0.83 2.18
C PHE A 55 7.86 -1.81 2.80
N TRP A 56 7.74 -3.12 2.57
CA TRP A 56 8.64 -4.11 3.18
C TRP A 56 8.80 -5.40 2.35
N TYR A 57 10.04 -5.83 2.07
CA TYR A 57 10.33 -6.94 1.12
C TYR A 57 9.61 -6.77 -0.22
N ASN A 58 9.61 -5.55 -0.77
CA ASN A 58 9.03 -5.29 -2.07
C ASN A 58 10.12 -5.37 -3.13
N GLU A 59 9.77 -5.90 -4.30
CA GLU A 59 10.64 -5.86 -5.46
C GLU A 59 10.42 -4.52 -6.21
N SER A 60 11.52 -3.99 -6.77
CA SER A 60 11.54 -2.71 -7.48
C SER A 60 11.00 -2.82 -8.89
#